data_AF-A0A8D2B113-F1
#
_entry.id   AF-A0A8D2B113-F1
#
_cell.length_a   1.000
_cell.length_b   1.000
_cell.length_c   1.000
_cell.angle_alpha   90.00
_cell.angle_beta   90.00
_cell.angle_gamma   90.00
#
_symmetry.space_group_name_H-M   'P 1'
#
loop_
_entity.id
_entity.type
_entity.pdbx_description
1 polymer ?
#
loop_
_entity_poly.entity_id
_entity_poly.type
_entity_poly.pdbx_seq_one_letter_code
_entity_poly.pdbx_strand_id
1 'polypeptide(L)'
;MAAQGASPSLMSDASPSSVSPQELPPTPPPTSNAVSESPRESKASSPTPQLLQVTSPEDPLPIAAFYGPLDAKNPLLATFEKEIRELLGFMKKKKALETTTEEKHELRRRCATSLFDIWTKYAPRLPDDYYNEKLLKVGDSLCQMKEYKLALWQCYGRYLQQFSTNFDENEADVKQFKTVFFPKGFGDKTAALTFHALSAKNICNYRLICDADVNLKNKESVNQCLSILFSLRLIMQVALPQEHLCWIIFNGTIYIYTICRKLMILGQSSKALEYLLWASMCMESSVPLLSVRYLTWRTTLYTAVCQCYYDCQVGVHGEAFARRGLAKIDELRQLELMSSSQSQEESRRYFREATIKMAVMIFKRGVFESRRKTKTIFRPKIRLNLKEAQSLPWPRTITERLLDEMFDSSASRFLAVLEALSDPNRRTLQTGPVVTDEVELRDVISELFIAGKELLMSKILRYYFTVAMINKSFSMVVMRN
;
A
#
# COMPACT_ATOMS: atom_id res chain seq x y z
N MET A 1 49.77 17.45 -13.17
CA MET A 1 49.41 18.79 -12.64
C MET A 1 47.90 18.73 -12.41
N ALA A 2 47.33 18.56 -11.20
CA ALA A 2 47.62 19.07 -9.85
C ALA A 2 47.00 20.47 -9.58
N ALA A 3 46.45 20.65 -8.36
CA ALA A 3 45.50 21.68 -7.86
C ALA A 3 44.02 21.31 -8.09
N GLN A 4 43.14 21.04 -7.11
CA GLN A 4 43.12 21.21 -5.64
C GLN A 4 43.18 22.64 -5.05
N GLY A 5 42.29 22.89 -4.08
CA GLY A 5 42.13 24.14 -3.32
C GLY A 5 40.80 24.86 -3.60
N ALA A 6 40.01 25.32 -2.62
CA ALA A 6 40.09 25.13 -1.17
C ALA A 6 38.71 25.39 -0.52
N SER A 7 38.43 24.75 0.61
CA SER A 7 37.39 25.15 1.58
C SER A 7 37.99 26.02 2.68
N PRO A 8 37.24 26.96 3.30
CA PRO A 8 37.70 27.68 4.47
C PRO A 8 37.38 26.92 5.77
N SER A 9 38.41 26.80 6.59
CA SER A 9 38.39 26.54 8.03
C SER A 9 37.85 27.78 8.80
N LEU A 10 37.72 27.86 10.13
CA LEU A 10 38.19 27.08 11.28
C LEU A 10 37.38 27.57 12.52
N MET A 11 37.32 26.80 13.59
CA MET A 11 37.58 27.26 14.97
C MET A 11 37.67 26.02 15.87
N SER A 12 38.74 25.93 16.65
CA SER A 12 39.06 24.81 17.54
C SER A 12 39.58 25.33 18.86
N ASP A 13 39.29 24.60 19.94
CA ASP A 13 40.13 24.35 21.12
C ASP A 13 39.23 23.66 22.18
N ALA A 14 39.68 22.71 23.02
CA ALA A 14 41.03 22.22 23.29
C ALA A 14 41.04 20.67 23.52
N SER A 15 42.21 20.12 23.85
CA SER A 15 42.48 18.72 24.22
C SER A 15 43.56 18.70 25.33
N PRO A 16 44.14 17.56 25.76
CA PRO A 16 43.66 16.16 25.89
C PRO A 16 43.92 15.57 27.31
N SER A 17 43.50 14.32 27.56
CA SER A 17 44.35 13.34 28.28
C SER A 17 43.89 11.91 27.98
N SER A 18 44.82 10.94 28.03
CA SER A 18 44.69 9.61 27.43
C SER A 18 45.42 8.53 28.23
N VAL A 19 44.77 7.39 28.49
CA VAL A 19 45.44 6.11 28.82
C VAL A 19 44.61 4.97 28.20
N SER A 20 45.27 3.90 27.75
CA SER A 20 44.65 2.66 27.22
C SER A 20 45.44 1.43 27.75
N PRO A 21 45.17 0.16 27.37
CA PRO A 21 44.97 -0.92 28.36
C PRO A 21 46.13 -1.95 28.41
N GLN A 22 45.97 -3.00 29.23
CA GLN A 22 46.93 -4.11 29.34
C GLN A 22 46.25 -5.50 29.38
N GLU A 23 46.98 -6.54 28.95
CA GLU A 23 46.49 -7.88 28.58
C GLU A 23 46.66 -8.99 29.65
N LEU A 24 46.14 -10.19 29.33
CA LEU A 24 46.16 -11.51 30.01
C LEU A 24 47.58 -12.19 29.99
N PRO A 25 47.84 -13.50 30.34
CA PRO A 25 47.03 -14.68 30.78
C PRO A 25 47.72 -15.49 31.95
N PRO A 26 47.75 -16.87 32.09
CA PRO A 26 46.82 -18.02 31.88
C PRO A 26 46.62 -18.99 33.10
N THR A 27 45.93 -20.14 32.90
CA THR A 27 45.59 -21.30 33.79
C THR A 27 46.72 -22.33 34.07
N PRO A 28 46.63 -23.24 35.10
CA PRO A 28 46.14 -24.66 34.94
C PRO A 28 45.48 -25.35 36.21
N PRO A 29 44.97 -26.62 36.13
CA PRO A 29 44.19 -27.35 37.18
C PRO A 29 45.02 -28.42 37.96
N PRO A 30 44.44 -29.33 38.81
CA PRO A 30 44.00 -30.67 38.29
C PRO A 30 42.99 -31.57 39.12
N THR A 31 42.46 -32.60 38.43
CA THR A 31 42.13 -34.00 38.88
C THR A 31 40.96 -34.39 39.83
N SER A 32 40.64 -35.70 39.75
CA SER A 32 39.41 -36.40 40.11
C SER A 32 39.58 -37.47 41.23
N ASN A 33 38.50 -38.27 41.44
CA ASN A 33 38.38 -39.56 42.18
C ASN A 33 37.75 -39.42 43.58
N ALA A 34 36.95 -40.37 44.10
CA ALA A 34 36.15 -41.46 43.50
C ALA A 34 35.10 -41.95 44.55
N VAL A 35 34.08 -42.68 44.10
CA VAL A 35 33.52 -43.95 44.64
C VAL A 35 34.02 -44.34 46.06
N SER A 36 33.20 -44.68 47.06
CA SER A 36 31.87 -45.34 47.09
C SER A 36 30.95 -44.80 48.23
N GLU A 37 29.91 -45.43 48.83
CA GLU A 37 29.30 -46.79 48.82
C GLU A 37 27.81 -46.73 49.27
N SER A 38 27.16 -47.90 49.44
CA SER A 38 25.96 -48.19 50.26
C SER A 38 26.24 -49.54 51.01
N PRO A 39 25.34 -50.32 51.66
CA PRO A 39 23.88 -50.18 51.86
C PRO A 39 23.37 -50.59 53.27
N ARG A 40 22.05 -50.52 53.49
CA ARG A 40 21.16 -51.60 53.97
C ARG A 40 19.99 -51.15 54.87
N GLU A 41 18.85 -51.73 54.50
CA GLU A 41 17.51 -51.67 55.05
C GLU A 41 17.38 -52.21 56.49
N SER A 42 16.34 -51.76 57.20
CA SER A 42 15.57 -52.66 58.10
C SER A 42 14.10 -52.24 58.23
N LYS A 43 13.21 -53.12 57.77
CA LYS A 43 11.77 -53.22 58.08
C LYS A 43 11.55 -53.47 59.59
N ALA A 44 10.38 -53.36 60.23
CA ALA A 44 9.08 -52.72 59.95
C ALA A 44 8.20 -52.88 61.22
N SER A 45 7.18 -52.04 61.43
CA SER A 45 6.00 -52.39 62.25
C SER A 45 4.87 -51.34 62.16
N SER A 46 3.65 -51.81 61.94
CA SER A 46 2.37 -51.09 62.08
C SER A 46 1.35 -52.09 62.67
N PRO A 47 0.31 -51.67 63.42
CA PRO A 47 -0.93 -51.22 62.76
C PRO A 47 -1.76 -50.13 63.49
N THR A 48 -2.38 -49.23 62.69
CA THR A 48 -3.72 -48.55 62.76
C THR A 48 -4.55 -48.39 64.06
N PRO A 49 -5.60 -47.51 64.09
CA PRO A 49 -5.89 -46.32 63.27
C PRO A 49 -6.34 -45.09 64.09
N GLN A 50 -6.21 -43.87 63.54
CA GLN A 50 -7.01 -42.71 63.99
C GLN A 50 -7.50 -41.87 62.80
N LEU A 51 -8.81 -41.57 62.78
CA LEU A 51 -9.40 -40.62 61.85
C LEU A 51 -8.99 -39.20 62.25
N LEU A 52 -8.27 -38.49 61.40
CA LEU A 52 -8.28 -37.03 61.41
C LEU A 52 -8.41 -36.51 59.98
N GLN A 53 -9.57 -35.91 59.73
CA GLN A 53 -9.96 -35.27 58.49
C GLN A 53 -9.35 -33.87 58.48
N VAL A 54 -8.27 -33.66 57.72
CA VAL A 54 -7.67 -32.33 57.52
C VAL A 54 -7.60 -32.03 56.02
N THR A 55 -8.37 -31.02 55.63
CA THR A 55 -8.35 -30.42 54.30
C THR A 55 -6.97 -29.87 53.96
N SER A 56 -6.31 -30.43 52.96
CA SER A 56 -5.16 -29.80 52.31
C SER A 56 -5.66 -28.68 51.38
N PRO A 57 -4.92 -27.56 51.21
CA PRO A 57 -5.24 -26.58 50.18
C PRO A 57 -5.17 -27.24 48.80
N GLU A 58 -6.10 -26.92 47.90
CA GLU A 58 -5.93 -27.27 46.49
C GLU A 58 -4.79 -26.44 45.89
N ASP A 59 -3.62 -27.05 45.75
CA ASP A 59 -2.65 -26.59 44.76
C ASP A 59 -3.36 -26.56 43.40
N PRO A 60 -3.38 -25.42 42.67
CA PRO A 60 -4.03 -25.37 41.38
C PRO A 60 -3.28 -26.29 40.42
N LEU A 61 -3.89 -27.45 40.13
CA LEU A 61 -3.40 -28.42 39.17
C LEU A 61 -2.93 -27.70 37.89
N PRO A 62 -1.76 -28.04 37.33
CA PRO A 62 -1.25 -27.36 36.14
C PRO A 62 -2.31 -27.38 35.05
N ILE A 63 -2.77 -26.19 34.66
CA ILE A 63 -3.88 -25.97 33.72
C ILE A 63 -3.62 -26.83 32.49
N ALA A 64 -4.50 -27.81 32.25
CA ALA A 64 -4.26 -28.92 31.33
C ALA A 64 -3.63 -28.45 30.01
N ALA A 65 -2.32 -28.71 29.89
CA ALA A 65 -1.54 -28.35 28.72
C ALA A 65 -2.06 -29.12 27.50
N PHE A 66 -1.83 -28.55 26.32
CA PHE A 66 -2.26 -29.15 25.06
C PHE A 66 -1.67 -30.57 24.88
N TYR A 67 -2.53 -31.59 24.87
CA TYR A 67 -2.18 -32.97 24.53
C TYR A 67 -3.03 -33.45 23.36
N GLY A 68 -2.37 -33.88 22.28
CA GLY A 68 -3.01 -34.48 21.10
C GLY A 68 -2.53 -33.87 19.78
N PRO A 69 -2.82 -34.53 18.63
CA PRO A 69 -2.54 -33.97 17.32
C PRO A 69 -3.37 -32.69 17.03
N LEU A 70 -2.89 -31.89 16.09
CA LEU A 70 -3.60 -30.72 15.53
C LEU A 70 -4.67 -31.18 14.51
N ASP A 71 -5.58 -32.06 14.91
CA ASP A 71 -6.64 -32.59 14.06
C ASP A 71 -8.05 -32.22 14.56
N ALA A 72 -9.05 -32.41 13.69
CA ALA A 72 -10.45 -32.12 14.00
C ALA A 72 -11.07 -33.08 15.05
N LYS A 73 -10.33 -34.08 15.52
CA LYS A 73 -10.76 -35.03 16.57
C LYS A 73 -10.40 -34.55 17.96
N ASN A 74 -9.45 -33.61 18.08
CA ASN A 74 -9.10 -33.00 19.35
C ASN A 74 -10.28 -32.16 19.90
N PRO A 75 -10.88 -32.53 21.05
CA PRO A 75 -12.08 -31.88 21.56
C PRO A 75 -11.83 -30.43 21.99
N LEU A 76 -10.59 -30.10 22.39
CA LEU A 76 -10.21 -28.74 22.77
C LEU A 76 -10.19 -27.82 21.55
N LEU A 77 -9.62 -28.30 20.42
CA LEU A 77 -9.64 -27.58 19.13
C LEU A 77 -11.08 -27.44 18.61
N ALA A 78 -11.87 -28.51 18.64
CA ALA A 78 -13.25 -28.49 18.19
C ALA A 78 -14.12 -27.49 18.99
N THR A 79 -13.93 -27.42 20.31
CA THR A 79 -14.65 -26.47 21.18
C THR A 79 -14.19 -25.02 20.93
N PHE A 80 -12.88 -24.77 20.84
CA PHE A 80 -12.33 -23.46 20.50
C PHE A 80 -12.83 -22.94 19.14
N GLU A 81 -12.79 -23.77 18.10
CA GLU A 81 -13.31 -23.41 16.77
C GLU A 81 -14.82 -23.24 16.74
N LYS A 82 -15.56 -23.95 17.61
CA LYS A 82 -17.00 -23.76 17.77
C LYS A 82 -17.31 -22.39 18.40
N GLU A 83 -16.68 -22.06 19.54
CA GLU A 83 -16.87 -20.78 20.23
C GLU A 83 -16.56 -19.58 19.32
N ILE A 84 -15.46 -19.63 18.56
CA ILE A 84 -15.11 -18.59 17.57
C ILE A 84 -16.15 -18.50 16.44
N ARG A 85 -16.59 -19.63 15.88
CA ARG A 85 -17.59 -19.63 14.79
C ARG A 85 -18.95 -19.13 15.25
N GLU A 86 -19.36 -19.47 16.46
CA GLU A 86 -20.62 -19.00 17.07
C GLU A 86 -20.58 -17.50 17.30
N LEU A 87 -19.48 -16.96 17.85
CA LEU A 87 -19.32 -15.53 18.07
C LEU A 87 -19.26 -14.73 16.75
N LEU A 88 -18.47 -15.17 15.77
CA LEU A 88 -18.43 -14.54 14.44
C LEU A 88 -19.77 -14.67 13.71
N GLY A 89 -20.48 -15.78 13.87
CA GLY A 89 -21.83 -16.00 13.32
C GLY A 89 -22.86 -15.05 13.95
N PHE A 90 -22.81 -14.87 15.27
CA PHE A 90 -23.64 -13.90 16.00
C PHE A 90 -23.38 -12.47 15.51
N MET A 91 -22.12 -12.06 15.37
CA MET A 91 -21.75 -10.75 14.82
C MET A 91 -22.29 -10.53 13.40
N LYS A 92 -22.13 -11.51 12.49
CA LYS A 92 -22.65 -11.44 11.12
C LYS A 92 -24.18 -11.25 11.10
N LYS A 93 -24.91 -12.04 11.90
CA LYS A 93 -26.38 -11.97 11.99
C LYS A 93 -26.85 -10.64 12.56
N LYS A 94 -26.27 -10.19 13.69
CA LYS A 94 -26.65 -8.94 14.35
C LYS A 94 -26.34 -7.70 13.52
N LYS A 95 -25.29 -7.72 12.69
CA LYS A 95 -24.96 -6.61 11.78
C LYS A 95 -25.97 -6.45 10.64
N ALA A 96 -26.65 -7.52 10.23
CA ALA A 96 -27.70 -7.46 9.22
C ALA A 96 -29.03 -6.88 9.74
N LEU A 97 -29.16 -6.67 11.05
CA LEU A 97 -30.34 -6.10 11.68
C LEU A 97 -30.14 -4.60 11.94
N GLU A 98 -31.11 -3.78 11.55
CA GLU A 98 -31.12 -2.35 11.85
C GLU A 98 -31.24 -2.12 13.36
N THR A 99 -30.11 -1.84 13.98
CA THR A 99 -29.94 -1.62 15.42
C THR A 99 -29.56 -0.17 15.69
N THR A 100 -29.99 0.36 16.83
CA THR A 100 -29.64 1.73 17.25
C THR A 100 -28.13 1.87 17.52
N THR A 101 -27.64 3.11 17.60
CA THR A 101 -26.22 3.39 17.89
C THR A 101 -25.78 2.84 19.24
N GLU A 102 -26.62 2.95 20.26
CA GLU A 102 -26.34 2.49 21.63
C GLU A 102 -26.28 0.96 21.71
N GLU A 103 -27.24 0.26 21.10
CA GLU A 103 -27.23 -1.21 20.99
C GLU A 103 -25.99 -1.71 20.23
N LYS A 104 -25.55 -0.99 19.19
CA LYS A 104 -24.30 -1.31 18.47
C LYS A 104 -23.06 -1.15 19.35
N HIS A 105 -23.01 -0.13 20.21
CA HIS A 105 -21.89 0.07 21.14
C HIS A 105 -21.86 -1.01 22.22
N GLU A 106 -23.00 -1.34 22.82
CA GLU A 106 -23.10 -2.40 23.84
C GLU A 106 -22.83 -3.79 23.25
N LEU A 107 -23.31 -4.07 22.04
CA LEU A 107 -22.99 -5.32 21.33
C LEU A 107 -21.48 -5.43 21.02
N ARG A 108 -20.83 -4.34 20.61
CA ARG A 108 -19.38 -4.29 20.40
C ARG A 108 -18.62 -4.54 21.70
N ARG A 109 -19.07 -3.97 22.84
CA ARG A 109 -18.49 -4.24 24.17
C ARG A 109 -18.58 -5.74 24.49
N ARG A 110 -19.77 -6.34 24.38
CA ARG A 110 -19.98 -7.78 24.65
C ARG A 110 -19.11 -8.67 23.77
N CYS A 111 -19.04 -8.39 22.46
CA CYS A 111 -18.19 -9.15 21.55
C CYS A 111 -16.69 -8.98 21.86
N ALA A 112 -16.26 -7.81 22.35
CA ALA A 112 -14.88 -7.59 22.80
C ALA A 112 -14.54 -8.38 24.06
N THR A 113 -15.42 -8.38 25.06
CA THR A 113 -15.27 -9.21 26.26
C THR A 113 -15.24 -10.69 25.88
N SER A 114 -16.21 -11.19 25.09
CA SER A 114 -16.24 -12.59 24.66
C SER A 114 -15.00 -13.02 23.87
N LEU A 115 -14.47 -12.19 22.97
CA LEU A 115 -13.20 -12.48 22.29
C LEU A 115 -12.03 -12.52 23.29
N PHE A 116 -11.94 -11.53 24.19
CA PHE A 116 -10.88 -11.47 25.19
C PHE A 116 -10.89 -12.71 26.10
N ASP A 117 -12.07 -13.17 26.51
CA ASP A 117 -12.26 -14.34 27.37
C ASP A 117 -11.86 -15.62 26.64
N ILE A 118 -12.29 -15.81 25.38
CA ILE A 118 -11.86 -16.92 24.51
C ILE A 118 -10.33 -16.92 24.38
N TRP A 119 -9.74 -15.77 24.00
CA TRP A 119 -8.30 -15.67 23.80
C TRP A 119 -7.48 -15.95 25.07
N THR A 120 -7.98 -15.55 26.23
CA THR A 120 -7.30 -15.75 27.52
C THR A 120 -7.49 -17.18 28.04
N LYS A 121 -8.67 -17.78 27.84
CA LYS A 121 -8.99 -19.18 28.17
C LYS A 121 -8.14 -20.18 27.36
N TYR A 122 -7.87 -19.89 26.09
CA TYR A 122 -7.22 -20.84 25.17
C TYR A 122 -5.73 -20.57 24.93
N ALA A 123 -5.20 -19.37 25.22
CA ALA A 123 -3.77 -19.07 25.07
C ALA A 123 -2.84 -20.10 25.77
N PRO A 124 -2.99 -20.41 27.07
CA PRO A 124 -2.11 -21.41 27.73
C PRO A 124 -2.44 -22.86 27.36
N ARG A 125 -3.44 -23.11 26.51
CA ARG A 125 -3.97 -24.44 26.19
C ARG A 125 -3.81 -24.85 24.72
N LEU A 126 -3.12 -24.03 23.92
CA LEU A 126 -2.90 -24.25 22.49
C LEU A 126 -1.43 -24.01 22.14
N PRO A 127 -0.88 -24.67 21.10
CA PRO A 127 0.45 -24.33 20.60
C PRO A 127 0.46 -22.91 20.02
N ASP A 128 1.50 -22.13 20.33
CA ASP A 128 1.62 -20.71 19.96
C ASP A 128 1.40 -20.46 18.46
N ASP A 129 2.03 -21.28 17.59
CA ASP A 129 1.89 -21.19 16.13
C ASP A 129 0.41 -21.27 15.70
N TYR A 130 -0.33 -22.25 16.23
CA TYR A 130 -1.74 -22.47 15.90
C TYR A 130 -2.64 -21.38 16.48
N TYR A 131 -2.40 -20.99 17.73
CA TYR A 131 -3.10 -19.89 18.39
C TYR A 131 -2.95 -18.60 17.59
N ASN A 132 -1.71 -18.25 17.22
CA ASN A 132 -1.38 -17.03 16.49
C ASN A 132 -1.97 -17.01 15.07
N GLU A 133 -1.89 -18.12 14.33
CA GLU A 133 -2.51 -18.22 13.01
C GLU A 133 -4.03 -18.01 13.09
N LYS A 134 -4.70 -18.58 14.10
CA LYS A 134 -6.15 -18.45 14.30
C LYS A 134 -6.53 -17.05 14.79
N LEU A 135 -5.72 -16.45 15.66
CA LEU A 135 -5.89 -15.07 16.14
C LEU A 135 -5.92 -14.07 14.98
N LEU A 136 -4.97 -14.19 14.05
CA LEU A 136 -4.89 -13.32 12.87
C LEU A 136 -6.04 -13.59 11.88
N LYS A 137 -6.41 -14.85 11.63
CA LYS A 137 -7.58 -15.21 10.78
C LYS A 137 -8.92 -14.69 11.32
N VAL A 138 -9.08 -14.61 12.65
CA VAL A 138 -10.24 -13.94 13.26
C VAL A 138 -10.15 -12.43 13.04
N GLY A 139 -8.97 -11.83 13.19
CA GLY A 139 -8.71 -10.44 12.82
C GLY A 139 -9.12 -10.12 11.37
N ASP A 140 -8.76 -10.96 10.41
CA ASP A 140 -9.13 -10.80 8.99
C ASP A 140 -10.64 -10.84 8.80
N SER A 141 -11.31 -11.78 9.48
CA SER A 141 -12.76 -11.91 9.47
C SER A 141 -13.46 -10.66 10.03
N LEU A 142 -12.91 -10.08 11.11
CA LEU A 142 -13.39 -8.83 11.70
C LEU A 142 -13.17 -7.63 10.77
N CYS A 143 -12.02 -7.56 10.08
CA CYS A 143 -11.73 -6.56 9.06
C CYS A 143 -12.70 -6.61 7.88
N GLN A 144 -13.00 -7.80 7.36
CA GLN A 144 -14.01 -8.00 6.32
C GLN A 144 -15.39 -7.54 6.78
N MET A 145 -15.71 -7.71 8.07
CA MET A 145 -16.91 -7.18 8.70
C MET A 145 -16.83 -5.68 9.06
N LYS A 146 -15.77 -4.95 8.67
CA LYS A 146 -15.53 -3.52 9.00
C LYS A 146 -15.48 -3.22 10.51
N GLU A 147 -15.23 -4.21 11.36
CA GLU A 147 -15.07 -4.03 12.80
C GLU A 147 -13.60 -3.78 13.16
N TYR A 148 -13.02 -2.73 12.55
CA TYR A 148 -11.58 -2.46 12.57
C TYR A 148 -11.04 -2.24 13.99
N LYS A 149 -11.80 -1.58 14.86
CA LYS A 149 -11.42 -1.38 16.27
C LYS A 149 -11.28 -2.73 17.00
N LEU A 150 -12.18 -3.67 16.74
CA LEU A 150 -12.14 -4.98 17.37
C LEU A 150 -10.98 -5.82 16.84
N ALA A 151 -10.78 -5.83 15.51
CA ALA A 151 -9.66 -6.52 14.86
C ALA A 151 -8.30 -5.98 15.35
N LEU A 152 -8.18 -4.66 15.48
CA LEU A 152 -6.98 -4.00 16.00
C LEU A 152 -6.66 -4.44 17.43
N TRP A 153 -7.59 -4.26 18.38
CA TRP A 153 -7.28 -4.45 19.80
C TRP A 153 -7.29 -5.92 20.24
N GLN A 154 -8.21 -6.75 19.72
CA GLN A 154 -8.35 -8.14 20.17
C GLN A 154 -7.55 -9.16 19.33
N CYS A 155 -7.08 -8.79 18.13
CA CYS A 155 -6.34 -9.70 17.25
C CYS A 155 -4.93 -9.18 16.94
N TYR A 156 -4.78 -8.20 16.05
CA TYR A 156 -3.45 -7.78 15.58
C TYR A 156 -2.58 -7.16 16.68
N GLY A 157 -3.16 -6.29 17.50
CA GLY A 157 -2.49 -5.70 18.65
C GLY A 157 -2.12 -6.75 19.69
N ARG A 158 -3.02 -7.72 19.97
CA ARG A 158 -2.74 -8.83 20.91
C ARG A 158 -1.60 -9.72 20.41
N TYR A 159 -1.53 -10.00 19.11
CA TYR A 159 -0.38 -10.70 18.51
C TYR A 159 0.90 -9.86 18.66
N LEU A 160 0.85 -8.56 18.39
CA LEU A 160 2.04 -7.70 18.41
C LEU A 160 2.53 -7.38 19.84
N GLN A 161 1.70 -7.53 20.86
CA GLN A 161 2.08 -7.39 22.28
C GLN A 161 3.10 -8.44 22.77
N GLN A 162 3.34 -9.52 22.01
CA GLN A 162 4.41 -10.47 22.31
C GLN A 162 5.82 -9.93 21.97
N PHE A 163 5.89 -8.83 21.20
CA PHE A 163 7.13 -8.10 20.92
C PHE A 163 7.27 -6.90 21.87
N SER A 164 8.49 -6.40 22.03
CA SER A 164 8.83 -5.39 23.05
C SER A 164 7.94 -4.15 23.02
N THR A 165 7.38 -3.78 24.18
CA THR A 165 6.38 -2.71 24.35
C THR A 165 6.88 -1.30 24.06
N ASN A 166 8.20 -1.10 23.99
CA ASN A 166 8.84 0.22 23.94
C ASN A 166 9.36 0.57 22.53
N PHE A 167 8.63 0.16 21.49
CA PHE A 167 8.93 0.51 20.11
C PHE A 167 8.21 1.81 19.72
N ASP A 168 8.96 2.92 19.61
CA ASP A 168 8.41 4.16 19.04
C ASP A 168 8.40 4.05 17.51
N GLU A 169 7.19 4.02 16.93
CA GLU A 169 7.00 3.94 15.48
C GLU A 169 7.46 5.22 14.74
N ASN A 170 7.77 6.31 15.44
CA ASN A 170 8.13 7.60 14.83
C ASN A 170 9.64 7.88 14.75
N GLU A 171 10.47 7.26 15.59
CA GLU A 171 11.94 7.42 15.59
C GLU A 171 12.70 6.17 15.11
N ALA A 172 12.00 5.05 14.88
CA ALA A 172 12.66 3.77 14.66
C ALA A 172 13.43 3.63 13.35
N ASP A 173 14.68 3.17 13.47
CA ASP A 173 15.49 2.69 12.36
C ASP A 173 15.11 1.25 11.93
N VAL A 174 15.40 0.92 10.67
CA VAL A 174 15.23 -0.41 10.05
C VAL A 174 15.92 -1.51 10.87
N LYS A 175 17.10 -1.24 11.45
CA LYS A 175 17.82 -2.20 12.30
C LYS A 175 17.07 -2.49 13.61
N GLN A 176 16.52 -1.46 14.24
CA GLN A 176 15.73 -1.59 15.47
C GLN A 176 14.43 -2.34 15.19
N PHE A 177 13.69 -1.94 14.15
CA PHE A 177 12.47 -2.61 13.70
C PHE A 177 12.70 -4.11 13.43
N LYS A 178 13.77 -4.45 12.70
CA LYS A 178 14.14 -5.85 12.43
C LYS A 178 14.47 -6.62 13.72
N THR A 179 15.17 -5.99 14.66
CA THR A 179 15.56 -6.64 15.93
C THR A 179 14.35 -6.91 16.83
N VAL A 180 13.38 -5.98 16.88
CA VAL A 180 12.17 -6.12 17.71
C VAL A 180 11.18 -7.14 17.13
N PHE A 181 10.87 -7.05 15.83
CA PHE A 181 9.81 -7.86 15.22
C PHE A 181 10.29 -9.16 14.56
N PHE A 182 11.59 -9.27 14.21
CA PHE A 182 12.15 -10.45 13.54
C PHE A 182 13.43 -10.97 14.23
N PRO A 183 13.43 -11.22 15.56
CA PRO A 183 14.61 -11.67 16.28
C PRO A 183 15.12 -13.04 15.81
N LYS A 184 14.23 -13.91 15.30
CA LYS A 184 14.56 -15.22 14.71
C LYS A 184 14.89 -15.16 13.21
N GLY A 185 14.91 -13.97 12.60
CA GLY A 185 15.07 -13.78 11.17
C GLY A 185 13.80 -14.08 10.35
N PHE A 186 13.94 -14.10 9.01
CA PHE A 186 12.81 -14.19 8.08
C PHE A 186 12.43 -15.62 7.67
N GLY A 187 13.31 -16.60 7.91
CA GLY A 187 13.03 -18.01 7.62
C GLY A 187 12.12 -18.70 8.64
N ASP A 188 11.80 -18.03 9.75
CA ASP A 188 10.87 -18.54 10.75
C ASP A 188 9.41 -18.44 10.28
N LYS A 189 8.59 -19.44 10.61
CA LYS A 189 7.17 -19.49 10.22
C LYS A 189 6.38 -18.30 10.78
N THR A 190 6.80 -17.77 11.93
CA THR A 190 6.18 -16.59 12.56
C THR A 190 6.43 -15.29 11.79
N ALA A 191 7.46 -15.21 10.93
CA ALA A 191 7.80 -13.97 10.21
C ALA A 191 6.66 -13.54 9.26
N ALA A 192 6.06 -14.48 8.54
CA ALA A 192 4.91 -14.19 7.67
C ALA A 192 3.68 -13.70 8.46
N LEU A 193 3.42 -14.30 9.63
CA LEU A 193 2.37 -13.87 10.55
C LEU A 193 2.64 -12.46 11.10
N THR A 194 3.90 -12.14 11.39
CA THR A 194 4.33 -10.81 11.89
C THR A 194 4.18 -9.73 10.83
N PHE A 195 4.64 -9.98 9.60
CA PHE A 195 4.41 -9.06 8.48
C PHE A 195 2.91 -8.82 8.22
N HIS A 196 2.08 -9.86 8.32
CA HIS A 196 0.63 -9.73 8.20
C HIS A 196 0.04 -8.88 9.33
N ALA A 197 0.35 -9.19 10.58
CA ALA A 197 -0.14 -8.46 11.76
C ALA A 197 0.23 -6.97 11.73
N LEU A 198 1.48 -6.64 11.39
CA LEU A 198 1.96 -5.26 11.25
C LEU A 198 1.22 -4.50 10.14
N SER A 199 1.06 -5.14 8.97
CA SER A 199 0.34 -4.54 7.84
C SER A 199 -1.15 -4.33 8.15
N ALA A 200 -1.78 -5.32 8.80
CA ALA A 200 -3.19 -5.27 9.15
C ALA A 200 -3.48 -4.28 10.29
N LYS A 201 -2.61 -4.15 11.30
CA LYS A 201 -2.63 -3.07 12.31
C LYS A 201 -2.69 -1.70 11.62
N ASN A 202 -1.77 -1.45 10.70
CA ASN A 202 -1.67 -0.20 9.95
C ASN A 202 -2.94 0.11 9.15
N ILE A 203 -3.52 -0.88 8.46
CA ILE A 203 -4.78 -0.72 7.73
C ILE A 203 -5.97 -0.50 8.66
N CYS A 204 -6.06 -1.19 9.80
CA CYS A 204 -7.09 -0.94 10.80
C CYS A 204 -7.02 0.50 11.34
N ASN A 205 -5.83 0.98 11.69
CA ASN A 205 -5.62 2.36 12.14
C ASN A 205 -6.08 3.37 11.08
N TYR A 206 -5.66 3.19 9.82
CA TYR A 206 -6.07 4.08 8.72
C TYR A 206 -7.60 4.11 8.53
N ARG A 207 -8.27 2.95 8.64
CA ARG A 207 -9.72 2.88 8.54
C ARG A 207 -10.42 3.60 9.70
N LEU A 208 -9.91 3.46 10.92
CA LEU A 208 -10.46 4.17 12.09
C LEU A 208 -10.28 5.69 11.99
N ILE A 209 -9.14 6.16 11.45
CA ILE A 209 -8.93 7.59 11.16
C ILE A 209 -9.95 8.08 10.13
N CYS A 210 -10.18 7.31 9.05
CA CYS A 210 -11.18 7.66 8.04
C CYS A 210 -12.62 7.63 8.58
N ASP A 211 -12.95 6.72 9.49
CA ASP A 211 -14.27 6.65 10.13
C ASP A 211 -14.51 7.82 11.09
N ALA A 212 -13.45 8.37 11.71
CA ALA A 212 -13.52 9.53 12.60
C ALA A 212 -13.44 10.88 11.87
N ASP A 213 -12.61 10.99 10.82
CA ASP A 213 -12.38 12.21 10.04
C ASP A 213 -12.32 11.88 8.53
N VAL A 214 -13.51 11.66 7.95
CA VAL A 214 -13.70 11.29 6.54
C VAL A 214 -12.98 12.22 5.56
N ASN A 215 -12.71 13.47 5.93
CA ASN A 215 -12.11 14.50 5.08
C ASN A 215 -10.70 14.93 5.52
N LEU A 216 -10.08 14.22 6.49
CA LEU A 216 -8.79 14.54 7.11
C LEU A 216 -8.60 16.05 7.37
N LYS A 217 -9.65 16.71 7.90
CA LYS A 217 -9.64 18.15 8.19
C LYS A 217 -8.76 18.47 9.40
N ASN A 218 -8.67 17.54 10.34
CA ASN A 218 -7.79 17.70 11.49
C ASN A 218 -6.35 17.39 11.09
N LYS A 219 -5.42 18.28 11.45
CA LYS A 219 -3.97 18.09 11.23
C LYS A 219 -3.48 16.79 11.86
N GLU A 220 -4.04 16.40 12.99
CA GLU A 220 -3.69 15.17 13.70
C GLU A 220 -4.07 13.91 12.89
N SER A 221 -5.26 13.87 12.28
CA SER A 221 -5.67 12.80 11.35
C SER A 221 -4.67 12.64 10.19
N VAL A 222 -4.13 13.75 9.68
CA VAL A 222 -3.12 13.74 8.62
C VAL A 222 -1.79 13.22 9.15
N ASN A 223 -1.32 13.68 10.32
CA ASN A 223 -0.09 13.20 10.94
C ASN A 223 -0.12 11.70 11.20
N GLN A 224 -1.24 11.17 11.72
CA GLN A 224 -1.43 9.74 11.93
C GLN A 224 -1.41 8.95 10.61
N CYS A 225 -1.95 9.50 9.52
CA CYS A 225 -1.80 8.90 8.19
C CYS A 225 -0.34 8.84 7.73
N LEU A 226 0.49 9.84 8.07
CA LEU A 226 1.93 9.84 7.76
C LEU A 226 2.70 8.82 8.61
N SER A 227 2.40 8.71 9.91
CA SER A 227 2.99 7.69 10.79
C SER A 227 2.68 6.27 10.29
N ILE A 228 1.45 6.01 9.82
CA ILE A 228 1.08 4.74 9.17
C ILE A 228 1.85 4.51 7.85
N LEU A 229 2.00 5.55 7.01
CA LEU A 229 2.78 5.47 5.78
C LEU A 229 4.28 5.18 6.04
N PHE A 230 4.85 5.77 7.10
CA PHE A 230 6.20 5.50 7.57
C PHE A 230 6.35 4.05 8.08
N SER A 231 5.42 3.56 8.90
CA SER A 231 5.38 2.16 9.36
C SER A 231 5.27 1.17 8.18
N LEU A 232 4.41 1.45 7.18
CA LEU A 232 4.34 0.66 5.94
C LEU A 232 5.65 0.70 5.12
N ARG A 233 6.34 1.83 5.09
CA ARG A 233 7.66 1.96 4.45
C ARG A 233 8.72 1.10 5.16
N LEU A 234 8.77 1.11 6.49
CA LEU A 234 9.68 0.25 7.27
C LEU A 234 9.42 -1.24 7.00
N ILE A 235 8.15 -1.67 7.04
CA ILE A 235 7.72 -3.04 6.69
C ILE A 235 8.27 -3.45 5.31
N MET A 236 8.09 -2.59 4.31
CA MET A 236 8.57 -2.86 2.95
C MET A 236 10.11 -2.84 2.84
N GLN A 237 10.80 -1.92 3.52
CA GLN A 237 12.26 -1.85 3.51
C GLN A 237 12.90 -3.14 4.05
N VAL A 238 12.32 -3.72 5.09
CA VAL A 238 12.77 -4.97 5.69
C VAL A 238 12.50 -6.18 4.79
N ALA A 239 11.37 -6.19 4.08
CA ALA A 239 11.00 -7.28 3.16
C ALA A 239 11.69 -7.20 1.78
N LEU A 240 12.10 -6.02 1.32
CA LEU A 240 12.55 -5.80 -0.07
C LEU A 240 13.73 -6.68 -0.52
N PRO A 241 14.77 -6.94 0.32
CA PRO A 241 15.87 -7.83 -0.05
C PRO A 241 15.49 -9.32 -0.14
N GLN A 242 14.27 -9.70 0.23
CA GLN A 242 13.82 -11.09 0.30
C GLN A 242 12.84 -11.37 -0.85
N GLU A 243 13.32 -11.96 -1.95
CA GLU A 243 12.49 -12.17 -3.16
C GLU A 243 11.21 -12.96 -2.89
N HIS A 244 11.27 -13.97 -2.01
CA HIS A 244 10.11 -14.77 -1.60
C HIS A 244 9.04 -13.95 -0.84
N LEU A 245 9.38 -12.77 -0.33
CA LEU A 245 8.48 -11.81 0.31
C LEU A 245 8.00 -10.70 -0.65
N CYS A 246 8.17 -10.84 -1.97
CA CYS A 246 7.68 -9.87 -2.95
C CYS A 246 6.16 -9.59 -2.83
N TRP A 247 5.38 -10.52 -2.27
CA TRP A 247 3.97 -10.33 -1.95
C TRP A 247 3.72 -9.25 -0.87
N ILE A 248 4.62 -9.11 0.11
CA ILE A 248 4.62 -8.00 1.09
C ILE A 248 4.85 -6.67 0.38
N ILE A 249 5.81 -6.62 -0.55
CA ILE A 249 6.10 -5.41 -1.32
C ILE A 249 4.90 -5.00 -2.16
N PHE A 250 4.30 -5.95 -2.90
CA PHE A 250 3.10 -5.70 -3.69
C PHE A 250 1.94 -5.18 -2.82
N ASN A 251 1.59 -5.87 -1.73
CA ASN A 251 0.53 -5.44 -0.82
C ASN A 251 0.82 -4.08 -0.17
N GLY A 252 2.07 -3.85 0.24
CA GLY A 252 2.54 -2.57 0.79
C GLY A 252 2.33 -1.41 -0.19
N THR A 253 2.59 -1.59 -1.48
CA THR A 253 2.28 -0.54 -2.48
C THR A 253 0.79 -0.24 -2.62
N ILE A 254 -0.09 -1.25 -2.49
CA ILE A 254 -1.54 -1.06 -2.50
C ILE A 254 -1.98 -0.27 -1.27
N TYR A 255 -1.43 -0.58 -0.09
CA TYR A 255 -1.71 0.13 1.15
C TYR A 255 -1.23 1.59 1.10
N ILE A 256 0.02 1.82 0.70
CA ILE A 256 0.58 3.17 0.49
C ILE A 256 -0.27 3.96 -0.50
N TYR A 257 -0.54 3.41 -1.70
CA TYR A 257 -1.38 4.08 -2.70
C TYR A 257 -2.77 4.43 -2.17
N THR A 258 -3.39 3.54 -1.39
CA THR A 258 -4.74 3.76 -0.84
C THR A 258 -4.79 4.96 0.11
N ILE A 259 -3.76 5.16 0.93
CA ILE A 259 -3.65 6.30 1.86
C ILE A 259 -3.25 7.56 1.08
N CYS A 260 -2.20 7.47 0.26
CA CYS A 260 -1.72 8.58 -0.57
C CYS A 260 -2.80 9.13 -1.50
N ARG A 261 -3.63 8.28 -2.12
CA ARG A 261 -4.74 8.72 -2.99
C ARG A 261 -5.76 9.56 -2.24
N LYS A 262 -6.03 9.25 -0.97
CA LYS A 262 -6.93 10.05 -0.12
C LYS A 262 -6.30 11.39 0.24
N LEU A 263 -5.00 11.41 0.55
CA LEU A 263 -4.24 12.64 0.78
C LEU A 263 -4.21 13.55 -0.46
N MET A 264 -3.99 12.99 -1.66
CA MET A 264 -4.01 13.74 -2.93
C MET A 264 -5.35 14.42 -3.19
N ILE A 265 -6.47 13.69 -3.04
CA ILE A 265 -7.83 14.23 -3.23
C ILE A 265 -8.13 15.40 -2.28
N LEU A 266 -7.44 15.47 -1.14
CA LEU A 266 -7.57 16.52 -0.12
C LEU A 266 -6.47 17.60 -0.23
N GLY A 267 -5.74 17.65 -1.36
CA GLY A 267 -4.71 18.67 -1.63
C GLY A 267 -3.41 18.48 -0.84
N GLN A 268 -3.19 17.34 -0.18
CA GLN A 268 -1.96 17.02 0.57
C GLN A 268 -0.92 16.26 -0.30
N SER A 269 -0.93 16.48 -1.62
CA SER A 269 -0.10 15.75 -2.58
C SER A 269 1.42 15.86 -2.33
N SER A 270 1.89 16.97 -1.75
CA SER A 270 3.30 17.14 -1.36
C SER A 270 3.77 16.11 -0.34
N LYS A 271 2.91 15.75 0.62
CA LYS A 271 3.18 14.72 1.64
C LYS A 271 3.04 13.29 1.09
N ALA A 272 2.22 13.10 0.06
CA ALA A 272 2.02 11.79 -0.56
C ALA A 272 3.16 11.39 -1.51
N LEU A 273 3.86 12.38 -2.09
CA LEU A 273 4.85 12.21 -3.16
C LEU A 273 5.98 11.24 -2.81
N GLU A 274 6.62 11.38 -1.64
CA GLU A 274 7.76 10.53 -1.26
C GLU A 274 7.39 9.04 -1.14
N TYR A 275 6.20 8.74 -0.64
CA TYR A 275 5.72 7.37 -0.44
C TYR A 275 5.30 6.72 -1.76
N LEU A 276 4.71 7.49 -2.69
CA LEU A 276 4.39 7.03 -4.04
C LEU A 276 5.66 6.81 -4.89
N LEU A 277 6.68 7.65 -4.72
CA LEU A 277 8.01 7.43 -5.29
C LEU A 277 8.62 6.14 -4.74
N TRP A 278 8.62 5.97 -3.41
CA TRP A 278 9.12 4.76 -2.74
C TRP A 278 8.40 3.49 -3.23
N ALA A 279 7.07 3.50 -3.28
CA ALA A 279 6.27 2.38 -3.79
C ALA A 279 6.60 2.04 -5.25
N SER A 280 6.80 3.06 -6.10
CA SER A 280 7.21 2.88 -7.51
C SER A 280 8.59 2.19 -7.60
N MET A 281 9.58 2.68 -6.84
CA MET A 281 10.93 2.12 -6.82
C MET A 281 10.97 0.69 -6.26
N CYS A 282 10.14 0.36 -5.27
CA CYS A 282 10.05 -1.01 -4.74
C CYS A 282 9.53 -2.02 -5.78
N MET A 283 8.54 -1.63 -6.60
CA MET A 283 8.04 -2.47 -7.70
C MET A 283 9.06 -2.64 -8.83
N GLU A 284 9.98 -1.68 -9.00
CA GLU A 284 11.07 -1.74 -9.97
C GLU A 284 12.27 -2.56 -9.46
N SER A 285 12.50 -2.57 -8.15
CA SER A 285 13.64 -3.25 -7.52
C SER A 285 13.39 -4.73 -7.24
N SER A 286 12.13 -5.19 -7.31
CA SER A 286 11.75 -6.58 -7.03
C SER A 286 11.51 -7.36 -8.34
N VAL A 287 12.42 -8.26 -8.69
CA VAL A 287 12.38 -9.04 -9.95
C VAL A 287 11.03 -9.75 -10.19
N PRO A 288 10.40 -10.42 -9.19
CA PRO A 288 9.08 -11.05 -9.39
C PRO A 288 7.95 -10.06 -9.80
N LEU A 289 8.11 -8.78 -9.46
CA LEU A 289 7.13 -7.71 -9.71
C LEU A 289 7.38 -6.93 -11.01
N LEU A 290 8.49 -7.22 -11.72
CA LEU A 290 8.84 -6.59 -12.99
C LEU A 290 8.08 -7.14 -14.21
N SER A 291 7.37 -8.26 -14.07
CA SER A 291 6.61 -8.89 -15.17
C SER A 291 5.42 -8.05 -15.67
N VAL A 292 4.96 -8.32 -16.90
CA VAL A 292 3.83 -7.61 -17.53
C VAL A 292 2.54 -7.69 -16.69
N ARG A 293 2.33 -8.78 -15.93
CA ARG A 293 1.19 -8.94 -15.00
C ARG A 293 1.00 -7.75 -14.06
N TYR A 294 2.09 -7.10 -13.65
CA TYR A 294 2.08 -5.97 -12.73
C TYR A 294 2.22 -4.60 -13.40
N LEU A 295 2.26 -4.54 -14.74
CA LEU A 295 2.49 -3.31 -15.50
C LEU A 295 1.35 -2.28 -15.31
N THR A 296 0.09 -2.71 -15.34
CA THR A 296 -1.08 -1.85 -15.07
C THR A 296 -1.03 -1.24 -13.67
N TRP A 297 -0.50 -1.97 -12.67
CA TRP A 297 -0.34 -1.45 -11.31
C TRP A 297 0.85 -0.47 -11.22
N ARG A 298 2.03 -0.83 -11.73
CA ARG A 298 3.20 0.07 -11.79
C ARG A 298 2.89 1.39 -12.47
N THR A 299 2.23 1.35 -13.62
CA THR A 299 1.81 2.57 -14.33
C THR A 299 0.77 3.40 -13.58
N THR A 300 -0.05 2.79 -12.73
CA THR A 300 -0.98 3.51 -11.84
C THR A 300 -0.21 4.26 -10.74
N LEU A 301 0.80 3.64 -10.13
CA LEU A 301 1.74 4.33 -9.22
C LEU A 301 2.47 5.47 -9.93
N TYR A 302 2.96 5.24 -11.16
CA TYR A 302 3.63 6.28 -11.95
C TYR A 302 2.72 7.48 -12.24
N THR A 303 1.46 7.24 -12.63
CA THR A 303 0.50 8.35 -12.83
C THR A 303 0.22 9.11 -11.54
N ALA A 304 0.20 8.44 -10.38
CA ALA A 304 -0.01 9.10 -9.10
C ALA A 304 1.18 10.00 -8.71
N VAL A 305 2.42 9.53 -8.92
CA VAL A 305 3.63 10.35 -8.75
C VAL A 305 3.61 11.58 -9.67
N CYS A 306 3.26 11.39 -10.94
CA CYS A 306 3.15 12.49 -11.90
C CYS A 306 2.08 13.51 -11.46
N GLN A 307 0.90 13.04 -11.05
CA GLN A 307 -0.17 13.87 -10.49
C GLN A 307 0.34 14.67 -9.28
N CYS A 308 1.02 14.04 -8.31
CA CYS A 308 1.60 14.77 -7.18
C CYS A 308 2.58 15.88 -7.60
N TYR A 309 3.44 15.66 -8.59
CA TYR A 309 4.32 16.70 -9.12
C TYR A 309 3.55 17.85 -9.80
N TYR A 310 2.46 17.57 -10.51
CA TYR A 310 1.61 18.61 -11.12
C TYR A 310 0.84 19.40 -10.06
N ASP A 311 0.26 18.74 -9.06
CA ASP A 311 -0.43 19.37 -7.93
C ASP A 311 0.49 20.33 -7.17
N CYS A 312 1.76 19.94 -7.00
CA CYS A 312 2.81 20.72 -6.34
C CYS A 312 3.44 21.80 -7.24
N GLN A 313 2.87 22.09 -8.42
CA GLN A 313 3.35 23.10 -9.38
C GLN A 313 4.78 22.89 -9.92
N VAL A 314 5.34 21.68 -9.76
CA VAL A 314 6.69 21.30 -10.22
C VAL A 314 6.61 20.36 -11.42
N GLY A 315 5.77 20.71 -12.40
CA GLY A 315 5.42 19.88 -13.56
C GLY A 315 6.60 19.46 -14.45
N VAL A 316 7.77 20.10 -14.32
CA VAL A 316 9.03 19.65 -14.96
C VAL A 316 9.43 18.25 -14.47
N HIS A 317 9.36 18.02 -13.16
CA HIS A 317 9.65 16.72 -12.56
C HIS A 317 8.56 15.69 -12.86
N GLY A 318 7.29 16.11 -12.95
CA GLY A 318 6.19 15.25 -13.41
C GLY A 318 6.42 14.72 -14.83
N GLU A 319 6.79 15.59 -15.78
CA GLU A 319 7.09 15.17 -17.15
C GLU A 319 8.35 14.31 -17.23
N ALA A 320 9.42 14.68 -16.51
CA ALA A 320 10.66 13.90 -16.48
C ALA A 320 10.42 12.49 -15.91
N PHE A 321 9.61 12.37 -14.85
CA PHE A 321 9.22 11.09 -14.27
C PHE A 321 8.37 10.27 -15.26
N ALA A 322 7.40 10.89 -15.95
CA ALA A 322 6.60 10.19 -16.96
C ALA A 322 7.45 9.68 -18.14
N ARG A 323 8.44 10.46 -18.60
CA ARG A 323 9.41 10.01 -19.63
C ARG A 323 10.28 8.85 -19.14
N ARG A 324 10.73 8.89 -17.88
CA ARG A 324 11.45 7.76 -17.25
C ARG A 324 10.56 6.52 -17.15
N GLY A 325 9.28 6.69 -16.78
CA GLY A 325 8.29 5.62 -16.74
C GLY A 325 8.07 5.00 -18.12
N LEU A 326 7.98 5.80 -19.18
CA LEU A 326 7.90 5.33 -20.56
C LEU A 326 9.12 4.52 -20.98
N ALA A 327 10.33 4.98 -20.67
CA ALA A 327 11.55 4.21 -20.91
C ALA A 327 11.54 2.85 -20.20
N LYS A 328 11.05 2.76 -18.96
CA LYS A 328 10.88 1.47 -18.24
C LYS A 328 9.82 0.55 -18.85
N ILE A 329 8.76 1.10 -19.43
CA ILE A 329 7.76 0.33 -20.20
C ILE A 329 8.40 -0.22 -21.47
N ASP A 330 9.22 0.57 -22.15
CA ASP A 330 9.94 0.16 -23.36
C ASP A 330 11.01 -0.88 -23.10
N GLU A 331 11.81 -0.75 -22.03
CA GLU A 331 12.77 -1.78 -21.57
C GLU A 331 12.06 -3.13 -21.38
N LEU A 332 10.96 -3.17 -20.63
CA LEU A 332 10.18 -4.39 -20.40
C LEU A 332 9.60 -4.95 -21.71
N ARG A 333 9.15 -4.08 -22.63
CA ARG A 333 8.64 -4.49 -23.93
C ARG A 333 9.71 -5.19 -24.77
N GLN A 334 10.97 -4.73 -24.73
CA GLN A 334 12.07 -5.41 -25.43
C GLN A 334 12.38 -6.78 -24.81
N LEU A 335 12.38 -6.89 -23.48
CA LEU A 335 12.58 -8.17 -22.80
C LEU A 335 11.49 -9.20 -23.17
N GLU A 336 10.22 -8.79 -23.22
CA GLU A 336 9.10 -9.66 -23.60
C GLU A 336 9.12 -10.03 -25.09
N LEU A 337 9.66 -9.18 -25.97
CA LEU A 337 9.87 -9.51 -27.39
C LEU A 337 11.00 -10.54 -27.59
N MET A 338 11.98 -10.59 -26.69
CA MET A 338 13.05 -11.60 -26.70
C MET A 338 12.58 -12.95 -26.15
N SER A 339 11.56 -12.98 -25.28
CA SER A 339 10.92 -14.22 -24.83
C SER A 339 9.95 -14.78 -25.87
N SER A 340 10.20 -16.00 -26.34
CA SER A 340 9.55 -16.62 -27.49
C SER A 340 8.14 -17.19 -27.22
N SER A 341 7.29 -16.49 -26.46
CA SER A 341 5.98 -16.99 -26.01
C SER A 341 4.79 -16.47 -26.82
N GLN A 342 3.75 -17.31 -26.94
CA GLN A 342 2.52 -17.04 -27.70
C GLN A 342 1.59 -15.97 -27.05
N SER A 343 1.97 -15.39 -25.91
CA SER A 343 1.18 -14.44 -25.11
C SER A 343 1.19 -12.98 -25.61
N GLN A 344 1.60 -12.74 -26.86
CA GLN A 344 1.78 -11.37 -27.38
C GLN A 344 0.47 -10.57 -27.49
N GLU A 345 -0.68 -11.20 -27.76
CA GLU A 345 -1.93 -10.46 -28.00
C GLU A 345 -2.52 -9.82 -26.72
N GLU A 346 -2.40 -10.51 -25.59
CA GLU A 346 -2.87 -10.00 -24.29
C GLU A 346 -1.88 -8.98 -23.71
N SER A 347 -0.58 -9.26 -23.80
CA SER A 347 0.48 -8.34 -23.33
C SER A 347 0.47 -6.99 -24.07
N ARG A 348 0.19 -6.98 -25.38
CA ARG A 348 -0.03 -5.74 -26.17
C ARG A 348 -1.04 -4.78 -25.53
N ARG A 349 -2.11 -5.30 -24.90
CA ARG A 349 -3.13 -4.46 -24.25
C ARG A 349 -2.55 -3.72 -23.04
N TYR A 350 -1.80 -4.42 -22.19
CA TYR A 350 -1.13 -3.82 -21.03
C TYR A 350 -0.06 -2.79 -21.44
N PHE A 351 0.75 -3.10 -22.47
CA PHE A 351 1.73 -2.13 -22.99
C PHE A 351 1.07 -0.88 -23.58
N ARG A 352 -0.04 -1.04 -24.32
CA ARG A 352 -0.79 0.10 -24.87
C ARG A 352 -1.41 0.97 -23.78
N GLU A 353 -2.04 0.36 -22.77
CA GLU A 353 -2.58 1.07 -21.59
C GLU A 353 -1.48 1.86 -20.87
N ALA A 354 -0.36 1.19 -20.58
CA ALA A 354 0.81 1.76 -19.92
C ALA A 354 1.41 2.96 -20.67
N THR A 355 1.58 2.81 -21.99
CA THR A 355 2.11 3.85 -22.88
C THR A 355 1.17 5.06 -22.91
N ILE A 356 -0.14 4.85 -23.06
CA ILE A 356 -1.13 5.94 -23.06
C ILE A 356 -1.11 6.69 -21.73
N LYS A 357 -1.05 5.99 -20.58
CA LYS A 357 -0.96 6.63 -19.26
C LYS A 357 0.25 7.57 -19.15
N MET A 358 1.43 7.13 -19.57
CA MET A 358 2.65 7.97 -19.52
C MET A 358 2.61 9.11 -20.55
N ALA A 359 2.15 8.84 -21.77
CA ALA A 359 2.01 9.85 -22.81
C ALA A 359 1.01 10.96 -22.42
N VAL A 360 -0.09 10.62 -21.74
CA VAL A 360 -1.06 11.60 -21.20
C VAL A 360 -0.41 12.50 -20.14
N MET A 361 0.41 11.96 -19.23
CA MET A 361 1.17 12.77 -18.27
C MET A 361 2.15 13.71 -19.00
N ILE A 362 2.92 13.20 -19.97
CA ILE A 362 3.86 14.01 -20.78
C ILE A 362 3.11 15.15 -21.51
N PHE A 363 1.98 14.84 -22.14
CA PHE A 363 1.16 15.80 -22.87
C PHE A 363 0.63 16.93 -21.97
N LYS A 364 0.22 16.62 -20.73
CA LYS A 364 -0.33 17.57 -19.74
C LYS A 364 0.54 18.82 -19.59
N ARG A 365 1.88 18.67 -19.58
CA ARG A 365 2.83 19.81 -19.63
C ARG A 365 3.24 20.18 -21.06
N GLY A 366 3.53 19.20 -21.91
CA GLY A 366 4.10 19.43 -23.24
C GLY A 366 3.26 20.34 -24.13
N VAL A 367 1.93 20.28 -24.02
CA VAL A 367 1.01 21.12 -24.81
C VAL A 367 1.14 22.62 -24.50
N PHE A 368 1.39 22.99 -23.25
CA PHE A 368 1.60 24.37 -22.84
C PHE A 368 3.04 24.83 -23.06
N GLU A 369 4.01 23.98 -22.74
CA GLU A 369 5.42 24.37 -22.78
C GLU A 369 5.98 24.47 -24.22
N SER A 370 5.46 23.68 -25.16
CA SER A 370 5.79 23.81 -26.59
C SER A 370 5.50 25.22 -27.13
N ARG A 371 4.41 25.84 -26.66
CA ARG A 371 4.00 27.20 -27.04
C ARG A 371 4.89 28.26 -26.41
N ARG A 372 5.24 28.11 -25.12
CA ARG A 372 6.24 28.97 -24.46
C ARG A 372 7.61 28.92 -25.13
N LYS A 373 8.10 27.73 -25.53
CA LYS A 373 9.40 27.58 -26.24
C LYS A 373 9.40 28.24 -27.62
N THR A 374 8.25 28.29 -28.29
CA THR A 374 8.10 28.95 -29.60
C THR A 374 8.36 30.46 -29.54
N LYS A 375 8.29 31.11 -28.36
CA LYS A 375 8.60 32.54 -28.17
C LYS A 375 10.02 32.95 -28.58
N THR A 376 10.99 32.02 -28.57
CA THR A 376 12.39 32.33 -28.91
C THR A 376 12.65 32.49 -30.41
N ILE A 377 11.69 32.13 -31.26
CA ILE A 377 11.78 32.26 -32.72
C ILE A 377 10.72 33.28 -33.15
N PHE A 378 11.15 34.46 -33.59
CA PHE A 378 10.28 35.53 -34.09
C PHE A 378 9.48 35.05 -35.32
N ARG A 379 8.27 34.53 -35.08
CA ARG A 379 7.32 34.14 -36.12
C ARG A 379 6.09 35.06 -36.03
N PRO A 380 5.60 35.63 -37.15
CA PRO A 380 4.38 36.43 -37.16
C PRO A 380 3.21 35.65 -36.53
N LYS A 381 2.50 36.29 -35.59
CA LYS A 381 1.34 35.69 -34.92
C LYS A 381 0.17 35.57 -35.89
N ILE A 382 0.10 34.47 -36.63
CA ILE A 382 -1.13 34.03 -37.30
C ILE A 382 -2.12 33.68 -36.18
N ARG A 383 -2.92 34.66 -35.76
CA ARG A 383 -4.11 34.45 -34.95
C ARG A 383 -5.12 33.71 -35.81
N LEU A 384 -5.07 32.38 -35.78
CA LEU A 384 -6.15 31.55 -36.34
C LEU A 384 -7.45 31.95 -35.66
N ASN A 385 -8.37 32.54 -36.42
CA ASN A 385 -9.68 32.87 -35.91
C ASN A 385 -10.39 31.54 -35.58
N LEU A 386 -10.65 31.29 -34.29
CA LEU A 386 -11.17 29.99 -33.79
C LEU A 386 -12.52 29.61 -34.43
N LYS A 387 -13.23 30.56 -35.04
CA LYS A 387 -14.43 30.34 -35.86
C LYS A 387 -14.12 29.85 -37.28
N GLU A 388 -13.11 30.41 -37.94
CA GLU A 388 -12.65 30.00 -39.28
C GLU A 388 -11.92 28.66 -39.23
N ALA A 389 -11.20 28.37 -38.15
CA ALA A 389 -10.56 27.08 -37.96
C ALA A 389 -11.56 25.91 -37.97
N GLN A 390 -12.81 26.10 -37.52
CA GLN A 390 -13.80 25.03 -37.42
C GLN A 390 -14.25 24.46 -38.78
N SER A 391 -14.09 25.19 -39.89
CA SER A 391 -14.41 24.69 -41.24
C SER A 391 -13.27 23.87 -41.87
N LEU A 392 -12.07 23.90 -41.29
CA LEU A 392 -10.92 23.15 -41.79
C LEU A 392 -10.94 21.68 -41.31
N PRO A 393 -10.43 20.73 -42.10
CA PRO A 393 -10.30 19.34 -41.67
C PRO A 393 -9.31 19.20 -40.50
N TRP A 394 -9.59 18.25 -39.62
CA TRP A 394 -8.67 17.86 -38.54
C TRP A 394 -7.38 17.23 -39.13
N PRO A 395 -6.17 17.52 -38.59
CA PRO A 395 -5.87 18.44 -37.49
C PRO A 395 -5.59 19.88 -37.96
N ARG A 396 -6.18 20.86 -37.27
CA ARG A 396 -6.19 22.27 -37.67
C ARG A 396 -5.13 23.09 -36.93
N THR A 397 -5.01 22.86 -35.63
CA THR A 397 -4.14 23.65 -34.74
C THR A 397 -2.81 22.93 -34.46
N ILE A 398 -1.90 23.59 -33.74
CA ILE A 398 -0.66 22.95 -33.25
C ILE A 398 -1.00 21.92 -32.16
N THR A 399 -1.98 22.24 -31.30
CA THR A 399 -2.48 21.35 -30.25
C THR A 399 -3.08 20.06 -30.84
N GLU A 400 -3.85 20.16 -31.92
CA GLU A 400 -4.46 19.01 -32.59
C GLU A 400 -3.44 18.14 -33.30
N ARG A 401 -2.40 18.73 -33.91
CA ARG A 401 -1.26 17.99 -34.47
C ARG A 401 -0.50 17.22 -33.40
N LEU A 402 -0.20 17.84 -32.26
CA LEU A 402 0.45 17.16 -31.13
C LEU A 402 -0.40 16.00 -30.58
N LEU A 403 -1.73 16.14 -30.58
CA LEU A 403 -2.64 15.05 -30.19
C LEU A 403 -2.61 13.87 -31.18
N ASP A 404 -2.49 14.13 -32.47
CA ASP A 404 -2.36 13.07 -33.50
C ASP A 404 -0.97 12.42 -33.49
N GLU A 405 0.10 13.20 -33.26
CA GLU A 405 1.48 12.71 -33.12
C GLU A 405 1.66 11.80 -31.90
N MET A 406 1.02 12.13 -30.77
CA MET A 406 1.20 11.39 -29.51
C MET A 406 0.21 10.25 -29.29
N PHE A 407 -0.95 10.24 -29.95
CA PHE A 407 -2.03 9.29 -29.64
C PHE A 407 -2.71 8.70 -30.87
N ASP A 408 -2.85 7.38 -30.86
CA ASP A 408 -3.43 6.55 -31.91
C ASP A 408 -4.97 6.60 -32.02
N SER A 409 -5.68 6.99 -30.95
CA SER A 409 -7.13 6.85 -30.87
C SER A 409 -7.83 8.10 -30.33
N SER A 410 -9.07 8.35 -30.78
CA SER A 410 -9.89 9.44 -30.26
C SER A 410 -10.21 9.32 -28.76
N ALA A 411 -10.08 8.11 -28.16
CA ALA A 411 -10.23 7.93 -26.73
C ALA A 411 -8.99 8.41 -25.95
N SER A 412 -7.79 8.03 -26.39
CA SER A 412 -6.53 8.49 -25.80
C SER A 412 -6.33 10.00 -25.99
N ARG A 413 -6.66 10.55 -27.17
CA ARG A 413 -6.68 12.02 -27.41
C ARG A 413 -7.62 12.76 -26.47
N PHE A 414 -8.85 12.28 -26.28
CA PHE A 414 -9.82 12.91 -25.39
C PHE A 414 -9.39 12.84 -23.91
N LEU A 415 -8.78 11.72 -23.48
CA LEU A 415 -8.20 11.60 -22.14
C LEU A 415 -7.04 12.60 -21.93
N ALA A 416 -6.19 12.78 -22.94
CA ALA A 416 -5.09 13.76 -22.90
C ALA A 416 -5.61 15.20 -22.79
N VAL A 417 -6.69 15.54 -23.51
CA VAL A 417 -7.37 16.85 -23.39
C VAL A 417 -7.96 17.04 -21.99
N LEU A 418 -8.69 16.04 -21.46
CA LEU A 418 -9.27 16.11 -20.11
C LEU A 418 -8.20 16.31 -19.04
N GLU A 419 -7.09 15.55 -19.10
CA GLU A 419 -6.00 15.67 -18.14
C GLU A 419 -5.27 17.01 -18.27
N ALA A 420 -5.00 17.49 -19.49
CA ALA A 420 -4.37 18.80 -19.72
C ALA A 420 -5.22 19.98 -19.19
N LEU A 421 -6.54 19.86 -19.25
CA LEU A 421 -7.48 20.87 -18.71
C LEU A 421 -7.79 20.67 -17.21
N SER A 422 -7.36 19.56 -16.60
CA SER A 422 -7.60 19.25 -15.19
C SER A 422 -6.58 19.92 -14.28
N ASP A 423 -7.04 20.91 -13.51
CA ASP A 423 -6.31 21.54 -12.41
C ASP A 423 -7.11 21.37 -11.11
N PRO A 424 -6.62 20.59 -10.13
CA PRO A 424 -7.34 20.38 -8.87
C PRO A 424 -7.39 21.62 -7.97
N ASN A 425 -6.56 22.64 -8.22
CA ASN A 425 -6.64 23.92 -7.52
C ASN A 425 -7.77 24.82 -8.07
N ARG A 426 -8.34 24.47 -9.23
CA ARG A 426 -9.42 25.20 -9.89
C ARG A 426 -10.78 24.62 -9.50
N ARG A 427 -11.66 25.46 -8.95
CA ARG A 427 -13.05 25.07 -8.66
C ARG A 427 -13.79 24.72 -9.95
N THR A 428 -14.38 23.52 -10.01
CA THR A 428 -15.03 22.94 -11.20
C THR A 428 -16.12 23.81 -11.84
N LEU A 429 -16.76 24.69 -11.07
CA LEU A 429 -17.84 25.58 -11.50
C LEU A 429 -17.40 27.05 -11.69
N GLN A 430 -16.11 27.36 -11.61
CA GLN A 430 -15.62 28.73 -11.78
C GLN A 430 -15.45 29.05 -13.28
N THR A 431 -16.53 29.58 -13.85
CA THR A 431 -16.68 30.00 -15.26
C THR A 431 -15.84 31.23 -15.65
N GLY A 432 -15.10 31.82 -14.72
CA GLY A 432 -14.16 32.90 -15.01
C GLY A 432 -13.03 32.44 -15.95
N PRO A 433 -12.49 33.35 -16.77
CA PRO A 433 -11.33 33.06 -17.60
C PRO A 433 -10.16 32.61 -16.72
N VAL A 434 -9.32 31.71 -17.25
CA VAL A 434 -8.13 31.25 -16.52
C VAL A 434 -7.24 32.47 -16.23
N VAL A 435 -6.98 32.70 -14.94
CA VAL A 435 -6.14 33.80 -14.43
C VAL A 435 -4.68 33.44 -14.68
N THR A 436 -4.29 33.54 -15.95
CA THR A 436 -2.91 33.47 -16.42
C THR A 436 -2.65 34.72 -17.24
N ASP A 437 -1.64 35.51 -16.87
CA ASP A 437 -1.27 36.73 -17.60
C ASP A 437 -0.72 36.40 -18.99
N GLU A 438 -0.29 35.15 -19.21
CA GLU A 438 0.08 34.61 -20.51
C GLU A 438 -1.15 34.35 -21.41
N VAL A 439 -1.46 35.30 -22.29
CA VAL A 439 -2.50 35.16 -23.34
C VAL A 439 -2.36 33.85 -24.13
N GLU A 440 -1.12 33.42 -24.41
CA GLU A 440 -0.82 32.22 -25.19
C GLU A 440 -1.26 30.92 -24.51
N LEU A 441 -1.34 30.87 -23.18
CA LEU A 441 -1.93 29.72 -22.47
C LEU A 441 -3.44 29.67 -22.65
N ARG A 442 -4.11 30.84 -22.71
CA ARG A 442 -5.56 30.94 -22.96
C ARG A 442 -5.94 30.48 -24.36
N ASP A 443 -5.06 30.73 -25.35
CA ASP A 443 -5.17 30.18 -26.70
C ASP A 443 -5.11 28.65 -26.67
N VAL A 444 -4.12 28.05 -25.99
CA VAL A 444 -4.01 26.58 -25.84
C VAL A 444 -5.23 25.99 -25.14
N ILE A 445 -5.73 26.62 -24.08
CA ILE A 445 -6.95 26.18 -23.38
C ILE A 445 -8.14 26.16 -24.34
N SER A 446 -8.28 27.19 -25.18
CA SER A 446 -9.36 27.31 -26.16
C SER A 446 -9.23 26.29 -27.30
N GLU A 447 -8.01 26.03 -27.79
CA GLU A 447 -7.73 24.94 -28.73
C GLU A 447 -8.07 23.57 -28.12
N LEU A 448 -7.70 23.31 -26.87
CA LEU A 448 -8.03 22.08 -26.13
C LEU A 448 -9.54 21.91 -25.95
N PHE A 449 -10.29 22.96 -25.62
CA PHE A 449 -11.76 22.89 -25.51
C PHE A 449 -12.44 22.58 -26.85
N ILE A 450 -12.00 23.19 -27.95
CA ILE A 450 -12.53 22.88 -29.29
C ILE A 450 -12.17 21.45 -29.69
N ALA A 451 -10.93 21.03 -29.48
CA ALA A 451 -10.50 19.66 -29.75
C ALA A 451 -11.30 18.63 -28.94
N GLY A 452 -11.52 18.89 -27.64
CA GLY A 452 -12.34 18.05 -26.76
C GLY A 452 -13.79 17.95 -27.23
N LYS A 453 -14.40 19.07 -27.65
CA LYS A 453 -15.76 19.10 -28.22
C LYS A 453 -15.84 18.24 -29.49
N GLU A 454 -14.94 18.41 -30.44
CA GLU A 454 -14.97 17.66 -31.70
C GLU A 454 -14.70 16.16 -31.51
N LEU A 455 -13.77 15.79 -30.61
CA LEU A 455 -13.52 14.38 -30.25
C LEU A 455 -14.74 13.71 -29.60
N LEU A 456 -15.53 14.46 -28.82
CA LEU A 456 -16.78 14.00 -28.23
C LEU A 456 -17.89 13.89 -29.29
N MET A 457 -18.09 14.93 -30.09
CA MET A 457 -19.11 14.98 -31.15
C MET A 457 -18.88 13.92 -32.24
N SER A 458 -17.62 13.69 -32.63
CA SER A 458 -17.24 12.65 -33.60
C SER A 458 -17.57 11.23 -33.13
N LYS A 459 -17.65 11.00 -31.81
CA LYS A 459 -18.14 9.74 -31.21
C LYS A 459 -19.65 9.68 -31.11
N ILE A 460 -20.31 10.77 -30.69
CA ILE A 460 -21.77 10.85 -30.62
C ILE A 460 -22.38 10.65 -32.02
N LEU A 461 -21.89 11.39 -33.03
CA LEU A 461 -22.31 11.17 -34.43
C LEU A 461 -22.00 9.75 -34.89
N ARG A 462 -20.86 9.14 -34.54
CA ARG A 462 -20.59 7.74 -34.90
C ARG A 462 -21.53 6.74 -34.21
N TYR A 463 -21.94 6.98 -32.97
CA TYR A 463 -22.92 6.13 -32.29
C TYR A 463 -24.29 6.25 -32.97
N TYR A 464 -24.76 7.46 -33.25
CA TYR A 464 -26.00 7.68 -34.00
C TYR A 464 -25.91 7.17 -35.46
N PHE A 465 -24.78 7.31 -36.15
CA PHE A 465 -24.58 6.72 -37.48
C PHE A 465 -24.52 5.19 -37.43
N THR A 466 -23.95 4.59 -36.39
CA THR A 466 -23.93 3.12 -36.25
C THR A 466 -25.33 2.59 -35.97
N VAL A 467 -26.09 3.23 -35.07
CA VAL A 467 -27.50 2.90 -34.82
C VAL A 467 -28.37 3.15 -36.06
N ALA A 468 -28.14 4.23 -36.82
CA ALA A 468 -28.85 4.53 -38.06
C ALA A 468 -28.46 3.57 -39.22
N MET A 469 -27.20 3.13 -39.28
CA MET A 469 -26.73 2.10 -40.22
C MET A 469 -27.30 0.72 -39.86
N ILE A 470 -27.38 0.38 -38.58
CA ILE A 470 -28.04 -0.85 -38.10
C ILE A 470 -29.53 -0.80 -38.43
N ASN A 471 -30.23 0.32 -38.17
CA ASN A 471 -31.63 0.49 -38.56
C ASN A 471 -31.85 0.46 -40.08
N LYS A 472 -30.97 1.07 -40.89
CA LYS A 472 -31.03 0.96 -42.36
C LYS A 472 -30.73 -0.46 -42.86
N SER A 473 -29.84 -1.19 -42.19
CA SER A 473 -29.52 -2.58 -42.54
C SER A 473 -30.67 -3.52 -42.18
N PHE A 474 -31.28 -3.36 -41.00
CA PHE A 474 -32.50 -4.07 -40.63
C PHE A 474 -33.66 -3.76 -41.59
N SER A 475 -33.84 -2.48 -41.96
CA SER A 475 -34.89 -2.07 -42.91
C SER A 475 -34.67 -2.59 -44.34
N MET A 476 -33.43 -2.91 -44.75
CA MET A 476 -33.16 -3.54 -46.05
C MET A 476 -33.26 -5.07 -46.03
N VAL A 477 -33.05 -5.72 -44.88
CA VAL A 477 -33.21 -7.18 -44.73
C VAL A 477 -34.68 -7.57 -44.59
N VAL A 478 -35.52 -6.72 -43.99
CA VAL A 478 -36.96 -6.96 -43.82
C VAL A 478 -37.79 -6.67 -45.08
N MET A 479 -37.20 -6.09 -46.14
CA MET A 479 -37.85 -5.90 -47.45
C MET A 479 -37.37 -6.87 -48.54
N ARG A 480 -36.85 -8.05 -48.17
CA ARG A 480 -36.33 -9.03 -49.14
C ARG A 480 -36.60 -10.51 -48.87
N ASN A 481 -37.58 -10.82 -48.01
CA ASN A 481 -38.24 -12.11 -47.91
C ASN A 481 -39.76 -11.86 -47.86
#